data_AF-A0A9J7BX05-F1
#
_entry.id   AF-A0A9J7BX05-F1
#
_cell.length_a   1.000
_cell.length_b   1.000
_cell.length_c   1.000
_cell.angle_alpha   90.00
_cell.angle_beta   90.00
_cell.angle_gamma   90.00
#
_symmetry.space_group_name_H-M   'P 1'
#
loop_
_entity.id
_entity.type
_entity.pdbx_description
1 polymer ?
#
loop_
_entity_poly.entity_id
_entity_poly.type
_entity_poly.pdbx_seq_one_letter_code
_entity_poly.pdbx_strand_id
1 'polypeptide(L)'
;MDFANLIINAAETATQATAQISAGDFFLGLFKSFFGTPAILVGIFSLLGSILLRKKFTEVITSFFKTIAGFLILSAGATVIQTPLNNFQALFQDLFKVSGTIPNNDAFAAQFFTIAKDAAQLGSIVMVLAIVLNLILSGFSRFKYVFLSGHVLFYMSIMLSAVMVYSNNKGFLNLDNPGDYVIALFSSAFLMATYMVLSAAACKRFVQQITGQNNISLAHTGSLSYITASWIGEAVYKIKKGQNIKSTEKINFPKWLQFFRNTFISVSLTMLVIS
;
A
#
# COMPACT_ATOMS: atom_id res chain seq x y z
N MET A 1 17.87 5.95 -47.67
CA MET A 1 18.12 4.82 -46.76
C MET A 1 17.23 3.68 -47.21
N ASP A 2 17.86 2.59 -47.65
CA ASP A 2 17.24 1.54 -48.45
C ASP A 2 16.35 0.62 -47.59
N PHE A 3 15.10 0.40 -48.00
CA PHE A 3 14.11 -0.40 -47.25
C PHE A 3 14.57 -1.86 -47.03
N ALA A 4 15.41 -2.38 -47.92
CA ALA A 4 16.04 -3.69 -47.79
C ALA A 4 16.95 -3.79 -46.55
N ASN A 5 17.69 -2.73 -46.23
CA ASN A 5 18.58 -2.71 -45.06
C ASN A 5 17.82 -2.61 -43.74
N LEU A 6 16.59 -2.09 -43.75
CA LEU A 6 15.75 -1.99 -42.56
C LEU A 6 15.13 -3.35 -42.20
N ILE A 7 14.79 -4.16 -43.22
CA ILE A 7 14.28 -5.53 -43.04
C ILE A 7 15.41 -6.49 -42.64
N ILE A 8 16.59 -6.36 -43.23
CA ILE A 8 17.75 -7.21 -42.87
C ILE A 8 18.20 -6.91 -41.44
N ASN A 9 18.33 -5.63 -41.04
CA ASN A 9 18.67 -5.28 -39.66
C ASN A 9 17.57 -5.65 -38.65
N ALA A 10 16.28 -5.55 -39.03
CA ALA A 10 15.17 -6.02 -38.19
C ALA A 10 15.14 -7.54 -38.02
N ALA A 11 15.50 -8.28 -39.07
CA ALA A 11 15.67 -9.74 -39.01
C ALA A 11 16.91 -10.13 -38.19
N GLU A 12 18.03 -9.43 -38.31
CA GLU A 12 19.23 -9.66 -37.50
C GLU A 12 19.01 -9.32 -36.01
N THR A 13 18.28 -8.25 -35.70
CA THR A 13 17.87 -7.93 -34.32
C THR A 13 16.83 -8.89 -33.76
N ALA A 14 15.92 -9.43 -34.59
CA ALA A 14 15.00 -10.50 -34.17
C ALA A 14 15.71 -11.86 -34.00
N THR A 15 16.75 -12.13 -34.79
CA THR A 15 17.55 -13.36 -34.69
C THR A 15 18.52 -13.28 -33.50
N GLN A 16 19.00 -12.09 -33.13
CA GLN A 16 19.75 -11.88 -31.87
C GLN A 16 18.85 -11.88 -30.62
N ALA A 17 17.56 -11.57 -30.74
CA ALA A 17 16.58 -11.72 -29.65
C ALA A 17 16.19 -13.19 -29.38
N THR A 18 16.61 -14.12 -30.25
CA THR A 18 16.57 -15.56 -30.00
C THR A 18 17.96 -16.12 -29.66
N ALA A 19 18.77 -15.32 -28.96
CA ALA A 19 19.87 -15.85 -28.17
C ALA A 19 19.31 -17.00 -27.32
N GLN A 20 19.90 -18.20 -27.44
CA GLN A 20 19.53 -19.39 -26.67
C GLN A 20 19.15 -19.00 -25.25
N ILE A 21 17.85 -18.98 -24.95
CA ILE A 21 17.39 -18.85 -23.57
C ILE A 21 17.84 -20.16 -22.93
N SER A 22 19.01 -20.15 -22.29
CA SER A 22 19.46 -21.27 -21.48
C SER A 22 18.31 -21.65 -20.56
N ALA A 23 18.09 -22.94 -20.31
CA ALA A 23 17.10 -23.34 -19.32
C ALA A 23 17.28 -22.54 -18.01
N GLY A 24 18.53 -22.21 -17.65
CA GLY A 24 18.86 -21.30 -16.56
C GLY A 24 18.25 -19.90 -16.69
N ASP A 25 18.35 -19.24 -17.84
CA ASP A 25 17.79 -17.91 -18.08
C ASP A 25 16.26 -17.94 -18.16
N PHE A 26 15.69 -19.04 -18.66
CA PHE A 26 14.25 -19.27 -18.65
C PHE A 26 13.74 -19.46 -17.22
N PHE A 27 14.39 -20.30 -16.42
CA PHE A 27 14.02 -20.52 -15.02
C PHE A 27 14.24 -19.26 -14.18
N LEU A 28 15.32 -18.51 -14.41
CA LEU A 28 15.58 -17.22 -13.75
C LEU A 28 14.53 -16.18 -14.14
N GLY A 29 14.17 -16.09 -15.42
CA GLY A 29 13.11 -15.22 -15.92
C GLY A 29 11.76 -15.57 -15.30
N LEU A 30 11.39 -16.86 -15.32
CA LEU A 30 10.16 -17.36 -14.71
C LEU A 30 10.14 -17.11 -13.19
N PHE A 31 11.25 -17.36 -12.50
CA PHE A 31 11.38 -17.10 -11.06
C PHE A 31 11.23 -15.61 -10.75
N LYS A 32 11.92 -14.73 -11.50
CA LYS A 32 11.79 -13.28 -11.35
C LYS A 32 10.38 -12.79 -11.65
N SER A 33 9.71 -13.30 -12.68
CA SER A 33 8.32 -12.92 -12.98
C SER A 33 7.34 -13.45 -11.93
N PHE A 34 7.54 -14.66 -11.43
CA PHE A 34 6.68 -15.27 -10.42
C PHE A 34 6.79 -14.57 -9.07
N PHE A 35 8.02 -14.39 -8.56
CA PHE A 35 8.26 -13.69 -7.29
C PHE A 35 8.21 -12.17 -7.43
N GLY A 36 8.34 -11.63 -8.64
CA GLY A 36 8.18 -10.20 -8.91
C GLY A 36 6.72 -9.74 -8.97
N THR A 37 5.76 -10.68 -9.01
CA THR A 37 4.33 -10.35 -9.04
C THR A 37 3.80 -10.11 -7.61
N PRO A 38 3.34 -8.90 -7.28
CA PRO A 38 2.89 -8.55 -5.92
C PRO A 38 1.76 -9.44 -5.41
N ALA A 39 0.79 -9.76 -6.27
CA ALA A 39 -0.34 -10.63 -5.93
C ALA A 39 0.13 -12.00 -5.42
N ILE A 40 1.14 -12.58 -6.10
CA ILE A 40 1.70 -13.90 -5.77
C ILE A 40 2.45 -13.82 -4.43
N LEU A 41 3.27 -12.78 -4.21
CA LEU A 41 3.98 -12.58 -2.94
C LEU A 41 3.02 -12.47 -1.74
N VAL A 42 1.96 -11.67 -1.87
CA VAL A 42 0.93 -11.52 -0.82
C VAL A 42 0.20 -12.86 -0.61
N GLY A 43 -0.07 -13.61 -1.67
CA GLY A 43 -0.59 -14.98 -1.61
C GLY A 43 0.31 -15.91 -0.80
N ILE A 44 1.59 -16.01 -1.15
CA ILE A 44 2.58 -16.86 -0.46
C ILE A 44 2.65 -16.50 1.03
N PHE A 45 2.61 -15.22 1.37
CA PHE A 45 2.57 -14.79 2.76
C PHE A 45 1.32 -15.29 3.51
N SER A 46 0.14 -15.21 2.90
CA SER A 46 -1.12 -15.75 3.46
C SER A 46 -1.07 -17.28 3.63
N LEU A 47 -0.44 -17.97 2.68
CA LEU A 47 -0.19 -19.41 2.75
C LEU A 47 0.72 -19.76 3.92
N LEU A 48 1.88 -19.11 4.05
CA LEU A 48 2.82 -19.31 5.16
C LEU A 48 2.17 -19.00 6.50
N GLY A 49 1.42 -17.90 6.61
CA GLY A 49 0.67 -17.55 7.81
C GLY A 49 -0.35 -18.62 8.19
N SER A 50 -1.04 -19.20 7.21
CA SER A 50 -2.02 -20.26 7.46
C SER A 50 -1.38 -21.60 7.84
N ILE A 51 -0.18 -21.90 7.32
CA ILE A 51 0.64 -23.04 7.76
C ILE A 51 1.11 -22.84 9.20
N LEU A 52 1.60 -21.64 9.54
CA LEU A 52 2.01 -21.28 10.90
C LEU A 52 0.87 -21.40 11.91
N LEU A 53 -0.35 -21.04 11.50
CA LEU A 53 -1.57 -21.22 12.28
C LEU A 53 -2.07 -22.67 12.32
N ARG A 54 -1.34 -23.62 11.72
CA ARG A 54 -1.66 -25.06 11.64
C ARG A 54 -3.08 -25.34 11.13
N LYS A 55 -3.53 -24.55 10.15
CA LYS A 55 -4.83 -24.74 9.51
C LYS A 55 -4.84 -26.00 8.64
N LYS A 56 -6.03 -26.51 8.34
CA LYS A 56 -6.21 -27.67 7.44
C LYS A 56 -5.66 -27.33 6.04
N PHE A 57 -5.13 -28.33 5.34
CA PHE A 57 -4.55 -28.15 4.00
C PHE A 57 -5.49 -27.41 3.02
N THR A 58 -6.77 -27.77 3.00
CA THR A 58 -7.79 -27.11 2.18
C THR A 58 -7.95 -25.62 2.53
N GLU A 59 -7.88 -25.26 3.82
CA GLU A 59 -7.98 -23.86 4.26
C GLU A 59 -6.74 -23.06 3.87
N VAL A 60 -5.54 -23.68 3.93
CA VAL A 60 -4.27 -23.06 3.52
C VAL A 60 -4.27 -22.73 2.02
N ILE A 61 -4.71 -23.66 1.18
CA ILE A 61 -4.84 -23.42 -0.27
C ILE A 61 -5.93 -22.37 -0.54
N THR A 62 -7.05 -22.45 0.17
CA THR A 62 -8.15 -21.50 -0.01
C THR A 62 -7.72 -20.08 0.37
N SER A 63 -6.95 -19.91 1.46
CA SER A 63 -6.45 -18.60 1.87
C SER A 63 -5.47 -18.01 0.85
N PHE A 64 -4.60 -18.85 0.28
CA PHE A 64 -3.68 -18.45 -0.79
C PHE A 64 -4.43 -17.84 -1.98
N PHE A 65 -5.37 -18.58 -2.57
CA PHE A 65 -6.12 -18.12 -3.74
C PHE A 65 -7.07 -16.96 -3.42
N LYS A 66 -7.72 -16.93 -2.24
CA LYS A 66 -8.54 -15.78 -1.81
C LYS A 66 -7.71 -14.52 -1.69
N THR A 67 -6.51 -14.59 -1.13
CA THR A 67 -5.63 -13.44 -1.00
C THR A 67 -5.18 -12.92 -2.35
N ILE A 68 -4.81 -13.81 -3.29
CA ILE A 68 -4.48 -13.42 -4.66
C ILE A 68 -5.68 -12.76 -5.36
N ALA A 69 -6.85 -13.40 -5.33
CA ALA A 69 -8.05 -12.88 -5.97
C ALA A 69 -8.46 -11.51 -5.39
N GLY A 70 -8.41 -11.37 -4.06
CA GLY A 70 -8.69 -10.10 -3.39
C GLY A 70 -7.73 -8.99 -3.81
N PHE A 71 -6.43 -9.29 -3.91
CA PHE A 71 -5.43 -8.33 -4.38
C PHE A 71 -5.66 -7.92 -5.85
N LEU A 72 -5.99 -8.86 -6.73
CA LEU A 72 -6.30 -8.57 -8.13
C LEU A 72 -7.55 -7.70 -8.27
N ILE A 73 -8.61 -7.97 -7.51
CA ILE A 73 -9.83 -7.15 -7.50
C ILE A 73 -9.53 -5.73 -7.02
N LEU A 74 -8.75 -5.58 -5.94
CA LEU A 74 -8.33 -4.26 -5.45
C LEU A 74 -7.50 -3.50 -6.50
N SER A 75 -6.57 -4.18 -7.16
CA SER A 75 -5.74 -3.59 -8.21
C SER A 75 -6.58 -3.14 -9.41
N ALA A 76 -7.55 -3.95 -9.83
CA ALA A 76 -8.48 -3.59 -10.90
C ALA A 76 -9.34 -2.38 -10.52
N GLY A 77 -9.87 -2.34 -9.29
CA GLY A 77 -10.63 -1.19 -8.78
C GLY A 77 -9.81 0.10 -8.75
N ALA A 78 -8.54 0.01 -8.36
CA ALA A 78 -7.61 1.14 -8.38
C ALA A 78 -7.37 1.69 -9.80
N THR A 79 -7.32 0.82 -10.82
CA THR A 79 -7.21 1.26 -12.22
C THR A 79 -8.49 1.97 -12.70
N VAL A 80 -9.67 1.48 -12.32
CA VAL A 80 -10.95 2.08 -12.73
C VAL A 80 -11.08 3.54 -12.28
N ILE A 81 -10.62 3.85 -11.06
CA ILE A 81 -10.67 5.22 -10.53
C ILE A 81 -9.55 6.12 -11.05
N GLN A 82 -8.51 5.57 -11.69
CA GLN A 82 -7.34 6.35 -12.12
C GLN A 82 -7.68 7.28 -13.30
N THR A 83 -8.49 6.83 -14.26
CA THR A 83 -8.91 7.63 -15.41
C THR A 83 -9.66 8.90 -15.01
N PRO A 84 -10.75 8.86 -14.21
CA PRO A 84 -11.45 10.09 -13.82
C PRO A 84 -10.56 11.03 -12.98
N LEU A 85 -9.66 10.49 -12.15
CA LEU A 85 -8.70 11.31 -11.41
C LEU A 85 -7.73 12.04 -12.35
N ASN A 86 -7.16 11.37 -13.34
CA ASN A 86 -6.27 12.00 -14.30
C ASN A 86 -7.00 13.12 -15.09
N ASN A 87 -8.26 12.90 -15.46
CA ASN A 87 -9.07 13.91 -16.14
C ASN A 87 -9.35 15.11 -15.23
N PHE A 88 -9.76 14.88 -13.99
CA PHE A 88 -9.96 15.94 -13.00
C PHE A 88 -8.65 16.72 -12.74
N GLN A 89 -7.51 16.03 -12.68
CA GLN A 89 -6.21 16.67 -12.50
C GLN A 89 -5.90 17.63 -13.66
N ALA A 90 -6.09 17.20 -14.91
CA ALA A 90 -5.86 18.05 -16.08
C ALA A 90 -6.76 19.30 -16.07
N LEU A 91 -8.05 19.13 -15.75
CA LEU A 91 -9.01 20.23 -15.62
C LEU A 91 -8.62 21.20 -14.50
N PHE A 92 -8.26 20.67 -13.33
CA PHE A 92 -7.87 21.47 -12.18
C PHE A 92 -6.58 22.25 -12.44
N GLN A 93 -5.60 21.63 -13.09
CA GLN A 93 -4.36 22.29 -13.52
C GLN A 93 -4.64 23.40 -14.55
N ASP A 94 -5.55 23.18 -15.50
CA ASP A 94 -5.89 24.20 -16.49
C ASP A 94 -6.66 25.38 -15.87
N LEU A 95 -7.61 25.10 -14.97
CA LEU A 95 -8.44 26.12 -14.31
C LEU A 95 -7.68 26.95 -13.29
N PHE A 96 -6.93 26.30 -12.40
CA PHE A 96 -6.28 26.98 -11.27
C PHE A 96 -4.80 27.29 -11.52
N LYS A 97 -4.23 26.84 -12.65
CA LYS A 97 -2.80 26.99 -12.99
C LYS A 97 -1.86 26.46 -11.89
N VAL A 98 -2.35 25.54 -11.06
CA VAL A 98 -1.57 24.87 -10.02
C VAL A 98 -1.03 23.58 -10.59
N SER A 99 0.29 23.41 -10.61
CA SER A 99 0.91 22.11 -10.92
C SER A 99 0.83 21.21 -9.68
N GLY A 100 0.13 20.08 -9.79
CA GLY A 100 -0.02 19.14 -8.68
C GLY A 100 -0.57 17.78 -9.13
N THR A 101 -0.28 16.76 -8.35
CA THR A 101 -0.86 15.41 -8.48
C THR A 101 -2.00 15.24 -7.48
N ILE A 102 -3.06 14.53 -7.86
CA ILE A 102 -4.13 14.23 -6.91
C ILE A 102 -3.64 13.14 -5.95
N PRO A 103 -3.62 13.39 -4.63
CA PRO A 103 -3.19 12.39 -3.66
C PRO A 103 -4.28 11.32 -3.50
N ASN A 104 -4.16 10.24 -4.27
CA ASN A 104 -4.96 9.02 -4.11
C ASN A 104 -4.03 7.82 -3.95
N ASN A 105 -4.04 7.20 -2.77
CA ASN A 105 -3.19 6.07 -2.43
C ASN A 105 -3.41 4.85 -3.34
N ASP A 106 -4.65 4.59 -3.74
CA ASP A 106 -5.00 3.42 -4.54
C ASP A 106 -4.57 3.61 -6.00
N ALA A 107 -4.92 4.77 -6.59
CA ALA A 107 -4.55 5.10 -7.96
C ALA A 107 -3.03 5.30 -8.13
N PHE A 108 -2.36 5.88 -7.14
CA PHE A 108 -0.91 6.08 -7.17
C PHE A 108 -0.17 4.75 -7.09
N ALA A 109 -0.57 3.83 -6.20
CA ALA A 109 0.04 2.50 -6.13
C ALA A 109 -0.11 1.70 -7.42
N ALA A 110 -1.26 1.81 -8.11
CA ALA A 110 -1.47 1.17 -9.42
C ALA A 110 -0.48 1.69 -10.48
N GLN A 111 -0.23 3.01 -10.49
CA GLN A 111 0.76 3.66 -11.35
C GLN A 111 2.19 3.13 -11.13
N PHE A 112 2.54 2.76 -9.89
CA PHE A 112 3.86 2.22 -9.58
C PHE A 112 4.10 0.83 -10.19
N PHE A 113 3.07 0.00 -10.35
CA PHE A 113 3.23 -1.27 -11.07
C PHE A 113 3.59 -1.10 -12.54
N THR A 114 3.18 0.01 -13.14
CA THR A 114 3.42 0.29 -14.55
C THR A 114 4.70 1.06 -14.78
N ILE A 115 5.02 2.04 -13.92
CA ILE A 115 6.11 3.00 -14.14
C ILE A 115 7.39 2.61 -13.39
N ALA A 116 7.28 1.88 -12.28
CA ALA A 116 8.42 1.55 -11.42
C ALA A 116 8.31 0.10 -10.89
N LYS A 117 8.40 -0.86 -11.82
CA LYS A 117 8.32 -2.30 -11.52
C LYS A 117 9.31 -2.73 -10.43
N ASP A 118 10.52 -2.18 -10.45
CA ASP A 118 11.56 -2.47 -9.45
C ASP A 118 11.15 -1.97 -8.05
N ALA A 119 10.50 -0.82 -7.96
CA ALA A 119 9.97 -0.30 -6.70
C ALA A 119 8.80 -1.14 -6.18
N ALA A 120 7.92 -1.62 -7.08
CA ALA A 120 6.83 -2.51 -6.71
C ALA A 120 7.33 -3.87 -6.21
N GLN A 121 8.35 -4.44 -6.86
CA GLN A 121 8.98 -5.69 -6.45
C GLN A 121 9.70 -5.53 -5.10
N LEU A 122 10.56 -4.51 -4.96
CA LEU A 122 11.26 -4.21 -3.71
C LEU A 122 10.26 -3.95 -2.58
N GLY A 123 9.18 -3.20 -2.84
CA GLY A 123 8.13 -2.91 -1.88
C GLY A 123 7.36 -4.14 -1.42
N SER A 124 7.12 -5.10 -2.31
CA SER A 124 6.46 -6.35 -1.94
C SER A 124 7.34 -7.20 -1.02
N ILE A 125 8.66 -7.21 -1.24
CA ILE A 125 9.61 -7.90 -0.36
C ILE A 125 9.73 -7.17 0.99
N VAL A 126 9.84 -5.84 0.97
CA VAL A 126 9.86 -5.00 2.17
C VAL A 126 8.61 -5.21 3.02
N MET A 127 7.43 -5.33 2.40
CA MET A 127 6.19 -5.62 3.12
C MET A 127 6.30 -6.93 3.92
N VAL A 128 6.70 -8.02 3.27
CA VAL A 128 6.82 -9.33 3.93
C VAL A 128 7.81 -9.27 5.09
N LEU A 129 8.98 -8.68 4.86
CA LEU A 129 10.00 -8.48 5.90
C LEU A 129 9.50 -7.59 7.03
N ALA A 130 8.76 -6.52 6.73
CA ALA A 130 8.21 -5.62 7.73
C ALA A 130 7.19 -6.32 8.63
N ILE A 131 6.38 -7.25 8.12
CA ILE A 131 5.45 -8.04 8.96
C ILE A 131 6.23 -8.99 9.87
N VAL A 132 7.26 -9.65 9.35
CA VAL A 132 8.12 -10.53 10.15
C VAL A 132 8.81 -9.74 11.26
N LEU A 133 9.38 -8.58 10.94
CA LEU A 133 9.97 -7.67 11.92
C LEU A 133 8.93 -7.13 12.90
N ASN A 134 7.69 -6.86 12.46
CA ASN A 134 6.61 -6.44 13.34
C ASN A 134 6.25 -7.53 14.37
N LEU A 135 6.20 -8.78 13.96
CA LEU A 135 5.99 -9.92 14.86
C LEU A 135 7.13 -10.07 15.87
N ILE A 136 8.39 -9.96 15.41
CA ILE A 136 9.57 -10.00 16.27
C ILE A 136 9.53 -8.85 17.28
N LEU A 137 9.34 -7.61 16.80
CA LEU A 137 9.23 -6.43 17.67
C LEU A 137 8.07 -6.56 18.65
N SER A 138 6.90 -7.03 18.22
CA SER A 138 5.74 -7.23 19.09
C SER A 138 5.98 -8.31 20.15
N GLY A 139 6.77 -9.34 19.84
CA GLY A 139 7.12 -10.42 20.76
C GLY A 139 8.14 -10.02 21.82
N PHE A 140 9.19 -9.27 21.44
CA PHE A 140 10.30 -8.90 22.33
C PHE A 140 10.13 -7.51 22.98
N SER A 141 9.36 -6.61 22.38
CA SER A 141 9.13 -5.27 22.91
C SER A 141 8.01 -5.22 23.94
N ARG A 142 7.96 -4.12 24.71
CA ARG A 142 6.81 -3.81 25.58
C ARG A 142 5.55 -3.49 24.79
N PHE A 143 5.68 -3.16 23.50
CA PHE A 143 4.58 -2.79 22.61
C PHE A 143 4.07 -4.00 21.81
N LYS A 144 3.10 -4.71 22.38
CA LYS A 144 2.51 -5.94 21.80
C LYS A 144 1.43 -5.63 20.76
N TYR A 145 1.79 -4.94 19.67
CA TYR A 145 0.85 -4.63 18.58
C TYR A 145 1.26 -5.32 17.29
N VAL A 146 0.33 -6.08 16.72
CA VAL A 146 0.48 -6.75 15.43
C VAL A 146 -0.38 -6.04 14.40
N PHE A 147 0.23 -5.60 13.31
CA PHE A 147 -0.46 -4.90 12.24
C PHE A 147 -1.12 -5.90 11.29
N LEU A 148 -2.44 -5.79 11.11
CA LEU A 148 -3.24 -6.75 10.34
C LEU A 148 -3.70 -6.21 8.97
N SER A 149 -3.52 -4.90 8.71
CA SER A 149 -4.00 -4.28 7.47
C SER A 149 -3.02 -4.45 6.31
N GLY A 150 -3.15 -5.56 5.58
CA GLY A 150 -2.23 -5.90 4.48
C GLY A 150 -2.17 -4.87 3.35
N HIS A 151 -3.31 -4.33 2.90
CA HIS A 151 -3.36 -3.39 1.77
C HIS A 151 -2.64 -2.05 2.07
N VAL A 152 -2.81 -1.51 3.28
CA VAL A 152 -2.13 -0.28 3.70
C VAL A 152 -0.63 -0.50 3.83
N LEU A 153 -0.24 -1.62 4.44
CA LEU A 153 1.16 -1.98 4.59
C LEU A 153 1.82 -2.15 3.21
N PHE A 154 1.11 -2.76 2.29
CA PHE A 154 1.54 -2.93 0.92
C PHE A 154 1.81 -1.58 0.23
N TYR A 155 0.85 -0.63 0.30
CA TYR A 155 1.04 0.70 -0.27
C TYR A 155 2.23 1.44 0.36
N MET A 156 2.33 1.44 1.69
CA MET A 156 3.44 2.10 2.38
C MET A 156 4.80 1.50 2.03
N SER A 157 4.85 0.18 1.85
CA SER A 157 6.10 -0.51 1.48
C SER A 157 6.54 -0.17 0.07
N ILE A 158 5.61 -0.06 -0.89
CA ILE A 158 5.90 0.42 -2.25
C ILE A 158 6.37 1.88 -2.21
N MET A 159 5.74 2.74 -1.41
CA MET A 159 6.14 4.14 -1.32
C MET A 159 7.55 4.30 -0.73
N LEU A 160 7.90 3.54 0.32
CA LEU A 160 9.27 3.53 0.85
C LEU A 160 10.26 3.04 -0.21
N SER A 161 9.88 2.02 -0.97
CA SER A 161 10.72 1.46 -2.03
C SER A 161 10.90 2.40 -3.21
N ALA A 162 9.86 3.17 -3.55
CA ALA A 162 9.92 4.22 -4.55
C ALA A 162 10.95 5.30 -4.16
N VAL A 163 11.01 5.67 -2.88
CA VAL A 163 12.03 6.60 -2.38
C VAL A 163 13.43 6.00 -2.52
N MET A 164 13.61 4.71 -2.28
CA MET A 164 14.91 4.03 -2.47
C MET A 164 15.34 3.98 -3.94
N VAL A 165 14.43 3.62 -4.85
CA VAL A 165 14.70 3.61 -6.30
C VAL A 165 15.01 5.03 -6.79
N TYR A 166 14.28 6.03 -6.31
CA TYR A 166 14.56 7.43 -6.62
C TYR A 166 15.93 7.87 -6.09
N SER A 167 16.30 7.45 -4.87
CA SER A 167 17.61 7.70 -4.28
C SER A 167 18.73 7.07 -5.12
N ASN A 168 18.48 5.89 -5.70
CA ASN A 168 19.39 5.25 -6.64
C ASN A 168 19.59 6.04 -7.93
N ASN A 169 18.50 6.54 -8.52
CA ASN A 169 18.58 7.38 -9.72
C ASN A 169 19.31 8.72 -9.47
N LYS A 170 19.41 9.15 -8.21
CA LYS A 170 20.18 10.33 -7.79
C LYS A 170 21.61 10.03 -7.36
N GLY A 171 22.04 8.76 -7.42
CA GLY A 171 23.40 8.33 -7.08
C GLY A 171 23.71 8.26 -5.58
N PHE A 172 22.70 8.36 -4.71
CA PHE A 172 22.88 8.24 -3.25
C PHE A 172 22.96 6.78 -2.78
N LEU A 173 22.34 5.87 -3.53
CA LEU A 173 22.33 4.42 -3.33
C LEU A 173 22.65 3.78 -4.67
N ASN A 174 23.28 2.62 -4.69
CA ASN A 174 23.43 1.82 -5.91
C ASN A 174 22.73 0.46 -5.73
N LEU A 175 21.46 0.35 -6.15
CA LEU A 175 20.68 -0.88 -5.99
C LEU A 175 21.23 -2.09 -6.76
N ASP A 176 22.13 -1.88 -7.73
CA ASP A 176 22.83 -2.97 -8.41
C ASP A 176 23.93 -3.57 -7.53
N ASN A 177 24.44 -2.80 -6.57
CA ASN A 177 25.35 -3.31 -5.56
C ASN A 177 24.57 -4.13 -4.51
N PRO A 178 24.91 -5.40 -4.28
CA PRO A 178 24.21 -6.24 -3.30
C PRO A 178 24.26 -5.67 -1.87
N GLY A 179 25.31 -4.93 -1.51
CA GLY A 179 25.39 -4.30 -0.18
C GLY A 179 24.32 -3.22 0.02
N ASP A 180 24.21 -2.31 -0.93
CA ASP A 180 23.25 -1.19 -0.90
C ASP A 180 21.81 -1.68 -1.02
N TYR A 181 21.56 -2.72 -1.82
CA TYR A 181 20.25 -3.36 -1.91
C TYR A 181 19.79 -3.90 -0.55
N VAL A 182 20.67 -4.62 0.15
CA VAL A 182 20.39 -5.17 1.49
C VAL A 182 20.14 -4.05 2.49
N ILE A 183 20.93 -2.98 2.46
CA ILE A 183 20.73 -1.81 3.34
C ILE A 183 19.37 -1.17 3.07
N ALA A 184 19.01 -0.90 1.82
CA ALA A 184 17.73 -0.30 1.44
C ALA A 184 16.54 -1.17 1.90
N LEU A 185 16.65 -2.48 1.74
CA LEU A 185 15.64 -3.45 2.11
C LEU A 185 15.43 -3.56 3.62
N PHE A 186 16.51 -3.73 4.40
CA PHE A 186 16.40 -3.83 5.86
C PHE A 186 16.02 -2.50 6.52
N SER A 187 16.58 -1.38 6.06
CA SER A 187 16.23 -0.06 6.59
C SER A 187 14.76 0.28 6.35
N SER A 188 14.24 0.03 5.15
CA SER A 188 12.83 0.25 4.83
C SER A 188 11.90 -0.66 5.65
N ALA A 189 12.24 -1.95 5.74
CA ALA A 189 11.45 -2.91 6.51
C ALA A 189 11.46 -2.59 8.01
N PHE A 190 12.62 -2.21 8.57
CA PHE A 190 12.75 -1.84 9.98
C PHE A 190 12.01 -0.54 10.30
N LEU A 191 12.12 0.48 9.44
CA LEU A 191 11.36 1.73 9.57
C LEU A 191 9.86 1.44 9.56
N MET A 192 9.39 0.62 8.63
CA MET A 192 7.98 0.27 8.53
C MET A 192 7.50 -0.54 9.74
N ALA A 193 8.30 -1.50 10.21
CA ALA A 193 8.01 -2.30 11.39
C ALA A 193 7.90 -1.43 12.66
N THR A 194 8.82 -0.49 12.80
CA THR A 194 8.83 0.49 13.90
C THR A 194 7.62 1.41 13.81
N TYR A 195 7.30 1.91 12.61
CA TYR A 195 6.11 2.71 12.36
C TYR A 195 4.84 1.97 12.78
N MET A 196 4.66 0.71 12.39
CA MET A 196 3.47 -0.08 12.75
C MET A 196 3.28 -0.19 14.27
N VAL A 197 4.36 -0.46 15.01
CA VAL A 197 4.31 -0.62 16.47
C VAL A 197 4.07 0.72 17.16
N LEU A 198 4.82 1.77 16.80
CA LEU A 198 4.73 3.08 17.43
C LEU A 198 3.39 3.77 17.14
N SER A 199 2.92 3.67 15.89
CA SER A 199 1.64 4.20 15.45
C SER A 199 0.48 3.58 16.26
N ALA A 200 0.47 2.25 16.39
CA ALA A 200 -0.52 1.54 17.20
C ALA A 200 -0.40 1.91 18.70
N ALA A 201 0.81 2.04 19.22
CA ALA A 201 1.02 2.41 20.62
C ALA A 201 0.50 3.81 20.92
N ALA A 202 0.75 4.77 20.03
CA ALA A 202 0.37 6.16 20.19
C ALA A 202 -1.16 6.37 20.09
N CYS A 203 -1.84 5.65 19.20
CA CYS A 203 -3.30 5.72 19.07
C CYS A 203 -4.06 4.98 20.19
N LYS A 204 -3.43 4.02 20.88
CA LYS A 204 -4.12 3.13 21.83
C LYS A 204 -4.95 3.85 22.88
N ARG A 205 -4.38 4.88 23.52
CA ARG A 205 -5.07 5.63 24.57
C ARG A 205 -6.40 6.20 24.07
N PHE A 206 -6.39 6.78 22.88
CA PHE A 206 -7.58 7.40 22.30
C PHE A 206 -8.58 6.36 21.82
N VAL A 207 -8.11 5.28 21.20
CA VAL A 207 -8.97 4.15 20.80
C VAL A 207 -9.67 3.55 22.01
N GLN A 208 -8.98 3.36 23.12
CA GLN A 208 -9.56 2.84 24.36
C GLN A 208 -10.60 3.80 24.95
N GLN A 209 -10.36 5.11 24.91
CA GLN A 209 -11.32 6.12 25.38
C GLN A 209 -12.60 6.15 24.54
N ILE A 210 -12.49 5.95 23.23
CA ILE A 210 -13.63 5.99 22.30
C ILE A 210 -14.42 4.69 22.32
N THR A 211 -13.73 3.54 22.27
CA THR A 211 -14.37 2.22 22.12
C THR A 211 -14.68 1.54 23.44
N GLY A 212 -14.06 1.97 24.54
CA GLY A 212 -14.12 1.29 25.84
C GLY A 212 -13.36 -0.05 25.88
N GLN A 213 -12.72 -0.48 24.79
CA GLN A 213 -12.00 -1.74 24.70
C GLN A 213 -10.48 -1.53 24.74
N ASN A 214 -9.76 -2.44 25.41
CA ASN A 214 -8.30 -2.38 25.54
C ASN A 214 -7.56 -3.40 24.64
N ASN A 215 -8.31 -4.20 23.88
CA ASN A 215 -7.77 -5.32 23.12
C ASN A 215 -7.39 -4.96 21.68
N ILE A 216 -7.87 -3.80 21.21
CA ILE A 216 -7.64 -3.30 19.85
C ILE A 216 -6.95 -1.94 19.92
N SER A 217 -6.06 -1.71 18.96
CA SER A 217 -5.56 -0.37 18.66
C SER A 217 -5.70 -0.12 17.17
N LEU A 218 -5.54 1.13 16.77
CA LEU A 218 -5.64 1.56 15.39
C LEU A 218 -4.25 2.02 14.93
N ALA A 219 -3.84 1.53 13.77
CA ALA A 219 -2.67 2.02 13.08
C ALA A 219 -2.98 2.09 11.59
N HIS A 220 -2.82 3.27 11.01
CA HIS A 220 -3.06 3.55 9.59
C HIS A 220 -2.14 4.69 9.14
N THR A 221 -2.03 4.92 7.82
CA THR A 221 -1.30 6.07 7.25
C THR A 221 -1.68 7.42 7.87
N GLY A 222 -2.92 7.56 8.38
CA GLY A 222 -3.43 8.75 9.05
C GLY A 222 -3.22 8.78 10.57
N SER A 223 -2.46 7.87 11.19
CA SER A 223 -2.38 7.81 12.66
C SER A 223 -1.95 9.11 13.32
N LEU A 224 -1.05 9.87 12.68
CA LEU A 224 -0.66 11.18 13.20
C LEU A 224 -1.82 12.17 13.22
N SER A 225 -2.66 12.18 12.17
CA SER A 225 -3.84 13.05 12.14
C SER A 225 -4.91 12.62 13.14
N TYR A 226 -5.04 11.31 13.41
CA TYR A 226 -5.94 10.83 14.46
C TYR A 226 -5.47 11.27 15.84
N ILE A 227 -4.16 11.20 16.10
CA ILE A 227 -3.58 11.64 17.37
C ILE A 227 -3.76 13.15 17.55
N THR A 228 -3.45 13.95 16.52
CA THR A 228 -3.60 15.40 16.61
C THR A 228 -5.06 15.82 16.77
N ALA A 229 -5.98 15.21 16.01
CA ALA A 229 -7.42 15.43 16.18
C ALA A 229 -7.90 15.03 17.58
N SER A 230 -7.39 13.93 18.13
CA SER A 230 -7.73 13.48 19.49
C SER A 230 -7.21 14.44 20.56
N TRP A 231 -5.99 14.97 20.40
CA TRP A 231 -5.46 16.00 21.30
C TRP A 231 -6.26 17.30 21.25
N ILE A 232 -6.64 17.75 20.05
CA ILE A 232 -7.50 18.92 19.89
C ILE A 232 -8.86 18.67 20.56
N GLY A 233 -9.45 17.49 20.37
CA GLY A 233 -10.68 17.08 21.04
C GLY A 233 -10.56 17.11 22.56
N GLU A 234 -9.48 16.55 23.12
CA GLU A 234 -9.22 16.56 24.57
C GLU A 234 -9.00 17.99 25.10
N ALA A 235 -8.30 18.84 24.35
CA ALA A 235 -8.09 20.24 24.71
C ALA A 235 -9.41 21.04 24.74
N VAL A 236 -10.24 20.90 23.70
CA VAL A 236 -11.56 21.54 23.62
C VAL A 236 -12.47 21.05 24.75
N TYR A 237 -12.44 19.75 25.06
CA TYR A 237 -13.19 19.17 26.17
C TYR A 237 -12.81 19.82 27.52
N LYS A 238 -11.51 19.99 27.77
CA LYS A 238 -10.98 20.63 28.99
C LYS A 238 -11.35 22.11 29.06
N ILE A 239 -11.21 22.86 27.95
CA ILE A 239 -11.55 24.29 27.89
C ILE A 239 -13.04 24.52 28.19
N LYS A 240 -13.92 23.68 27.64
CA LYS A 240 -15.36 23.77 27.88
C LYS A 240 -15.82 23.17 29.22
N LYS A 241 -14.91 22.65 30.05
CA LYS A 241 -15.22 21.94 31.31
C LYS A 241 -16.34 20.89 31.14
N GLY A 242 -16.38 20.21 30.00
CA GLY A 242 -17.45 19.25 29.70
C GLY A 242 -18.84 19.82 29.40
N GLN A 243 -19.02 21.16 29.41
CA GLN A 243 -20.31 21.79 29.12
C GLN A 243 -20.53 21.97 27.60
N ASN A 244 -21.74 21.68 27.11
CA ASN A 244 -22.15 21.86 25.71
C ASN A 244 -21.33 21.09 24.66
N ILE A 245 -20.90 19.86 24.96
CA ILE A 245 -20.18 19.00 24.01
C ILE A 245 -21.19 18.13 23.25
N LYS A 246 -21.49 18.52 22.01
CA LYS A 246 -22.34 17.74 21.11
C LYS A 246 -21.47 16.78 20.31
N SER A 247 -21.63 15.47 20.55
CA SER A 247 -21.02 14.45 19.69
C SER A 247 -21.79 14.37 18.37
N THR A 248 -21.06 14.27 17.26
CA THR A 248 -21.65 14.03 15.94
C THR A 248 -22.37 12.68 15.88
N GLU A 249 -21.98 11.71 16.71
CA GLU A 249 -22.64 10.41 16.82
C GLU A 249 -24.05 10.48 17.41
N LYS A 250 -24.38 11.59 18.10
CA LYS A 250 -25.71 11.83 18.70
C LYS A 250 -26.60 12.71 17.83
N ILE A 251 -26.14 13.10 16.63
CA ILE A 251 -26.95 13.87 15.69
C ILE A 251 -27.99 12.93 15.07
N ASN A 252 -29.27 13.24 15.29
CA ASN A 252 -30.37 12.46 14.74
C ASN A 252 -30.69 12.95 13.32
N PHE A 253 -30.18 12.26 12.30
CA PHE A 253 -30.47 12.62 10.91
C PHE A 253 -31.91 12.24 10.53
N PRO A 254 -32.63 13.10 9.77
CA PRO A 254 -33.94 12.75 9.25
C PRO A 254 -33.82 11.52 8.33
N LYS A 255 -34.84 10.65 8.32
CA LYS A 255 -34.80 9.33 7.66
C LYS A 255 -34.35 9.38 6.19
N TRP A 256 -34.71 10.44 5.47
CA TRP A 256 -34.32 10.62 4.07
C TRP A 256 -32.84 10.94 3.86
N LEU A 257 -32.12 11.50 4.85
CA LEU A 257 -30.67 11.73 4.80
C LEU A 257 -29.86 10.53 5.29
N GLN A 258 -30.49 9.45 5.78
CA GLN A 258 -29.75 8.28 6.29
C GLN A 258 -28.92 7.58 5.21
N PHE A 259 -29.28 7.70 3.93
CA PHE A 259 -28.48 7.08 2.86
C PHE A 259 -27.06 7.66 2.77
N PHE A 260 -26.82 8.90 3.24
CA PHE A 260 -25.47 9.48 3.32
C PHE A 260 -24.57 8.78 4.35
N ARG A 261 -25.12 7.98 5.26
CA ARG A 261 -24.31 7.10 6.12
C ARG A 261 -23.65 5.97 5.33
N ASN A 262 -24.12 5.69 4.11
CA ASN A 262 -23.46 4.75 3.21
C ASN A 262 -22.35 5.48 2.44
N THR A 263 -21.10 5.13 2.76
CA THR A 263 -19.91 5.71 2.15
C THR A 263 -19.90 5.57 0.63
N PHE A 264 -20.40 4.45 0.08
CA PHE A 264 -20.48 4.29 -1.38
C PHE A 264 -21.41 5.31 -2.03
N ILE A 265 -22.61 5.50 -1.47
CA ILE A 265 -23.59 6.45 -2.02
C ILE A 265 -23.06 7.88 -1.89
N SER A 266 -22.46 8.22 -0.75
CA SER A 266 -21.87 9.53 -0.54
C SER A 266 -20.73 9.81 -1.52
N VAL A 267 -19.81 8.87 -1.71
CA VAL A 267 -18.67 9.03 -2.63
C VAL A 267 -19.14 9.12 -4.08
N SER A 268 -20.04 8.22 -4.51
CA SER A 268 -20.60 8.26 -5.87
C SER A 268 -21.30 9.57 -6.18
N LEU A 269 -22.08 10.11 -5.23
CA LEU A 269 -22.76 11.39 -5.43
C LEU A 269 -21.76 12.56 -5.49
N THR A 270 -20.76 12.58 -4.60
CA THR A 270 -19.73 13.64 -4.64
C THR A 270 -18.93 13.58 -5.94
N MET A 271 -18.58 12.39 -6.41
CA MET A 271 -17.86 12.22 -7.67
C MET A 271 -18.74 12.62 -8.86
N LEU A 272 -20.03 12.31 -8.86
CA LEU A 272 -20.97 12.74 -9.90
C LEU A 272 -21.08 14.26 -9.99
N VAL A 273 -21.11 14.97 -8.86
CA VAL A 273 -21.16 16.44 -8.82
C VAL A 273 -19.85 17.08 -9.31
N ILE A 274 -18.72 16.39 -9.11
CA ILE A 274 -17.38 16.87 -9.50
C ILE A 274 -17.05 16.52 -10.97
N SER A 275 -17.65 15.46 -11.51
CA SER A 275 -17.46 14.97 -12.89
C SER A 275 -18.18 15.85 -13.90
#